data_AF-A0A7J2R393-F1
#
_entry.id   AF-A0A7J2R393-F1
#
_cell.length_a   1.000
_cell.length_b   1.000
_cell.length_c   1.000
_cell.angle_alpha   90.00
_cell.angle_beta   90.00
_cell.angle_gamma   90.00
#
_symmetry.space_group_name_H-M   'P 1'
#
loop_
_entity.id
_entity.type
_entity.pdbx_description
1 polymer ?
#
loop_
_entity_poly.entity_id
_entity_poly.type
_entity_poly.pdbx_seq_one_letter_code
_entity_poly.pdbx_strand_id
1 'polypeptide(L)'
;MNNKGQVGFGIVIAIFIFIIGFGVLNIIKPEVTTARGVDGLNCINATNITDGTKLTCLAVDLTIPIIVLGLFALFSGVVIARLIGLGVRRI
;
A
#
# COMPACT_ATOMS: atom_id res chain seq x y z
N MET A 1 -23.17 15.17 -22.40
CA MET A 1 -22.53 13.94 -21.85
C MET A 1 -22.97 13.78 -20.40
N ASN A 2 -23.62 12.68 -20.05
CA ASN A 2 -24.32 12.49 -18.77
C ASN A 2 -23.34 12.31 -17.58
N ASN A 3 -23.33 13.27 -16.66
CA ASN A 3 -22.43 13.30 -15.49
C ASN A 3 -22.56 12.10 -14.54
N LYS A 4 -23.62 11.29 -14.64
CA LYS A 4 -23.80 10.07 -13.85
C LYS A 4 -22.88 8.91 -14.27
N GLY A 5 -22.52 8.82 -15.56
CA GLY A 5 -21.63 7.75 -16.06
C GLY A 5 -20.16 7.95 -15.68
N GLN A 6 -19.74 9.21 -15.50
CA GLN A 6 -18.35 9.54 -15.20
C GLN A 6 -17.96 9.22 -13.75
N VAL A 7 -18.91 9.31 -12.80
CA VAL A 7 -18.70 8.88 -11.40
C VAL A 7 -18.54 7.37 -11.32
N GLY A 8 -19.41 6.61 -12.00
CA GLY A 8 -19.38 5.15 -11.98
C GLY A 8 -18.07 4.59 -12.54
N PHE A 9 -17.55 5.17 -13.62
CA PHE A 9 -16.27 4.75 -14.20
C PHE A 9 -15.08 5.02 -13.26
N GLY A 10 -15.12 6.12 -12.49
CA GLY A 10 -14.10 6.43 -11.50
C GLY A 10 -14.02 5.42 -10.36
N ILE A 11 -15.18 4.94 -9.88
CA ILE A 11 -15.26 3.93 -8.82
C ILE A 11 -14.71 2.58 -9.31
N VAL A 12 -15.04 2.18 -10.55
CA VAL A 12 -14.53 0.92 -11.13
C VAL A 12 -13.01 0.95 -11.27
N ILE A 13 -12.43 2.07 -11.73
CA ILE A 13 -10.97 2.23 -11.81
C ILE A 13 -10.34 2.16 -10.42
N ALA A 14 -10.93 2.82 -9.42
CA ALA A 14 -10.42 2.79 -8.05
C ALA A 14 -10.40 1.37 -7.48
N ILE A 15 -11.46 0.57 -7.70
CA ILE A 15 -11.51 -0.83 -7.28
C ILE A 15 -10.45 -1.66 -8.02
N PHE A 16 -10.26 -1.42 -9.32
CA PHE A 16 -9.29 -2.16 -10.12
C PHE A 16 -7.85 -1.95 -9.65
N ILE A 17 -7.47 -0.68 -9.43
CA ILE A 17 -6.16 -0.33 -8.88
C ILE A 17 -6.01 -0.95 -7.47
N PHE A 18 -7.09 -1.07 -6.68
CA PHE A 18 -7.08 -1.61 -5.31
C PHE A 18 -6.74 -3.08 -5.29
N ILE A 19 -7.37 -3.84 -6.17
CA ILE A 19 -7.10 -5.26 -6.33
C ILE A 19 -5.64 -5.47 -6.77
N ILE A 20 -5.15 -4.69 -7.74
CA ILE A 20 -3.76 -4.78 -8.20
C ILE A 20 -2.78 -4.44 -7.07
N GLY A 21 -3.03 -3.34 -6.36
CA GLY A 21 -2.19 -2.88 -5.25
C GLY A 21 -2.09 -3.91 -4.12
N PHE A 22 -3.22 -4.51 -3.72
CA PHE A 22 -3.22 -5.59 -2.73
C PHE A 22 -2.58 -6.88 -3.27
N GLY A 23 -2.65 -7.12 -4.58
CA GLY A 23 -1.94 -8.22 -5.24
C GLY A 23 -0.42 -8.14 -5.04
N VAL A 24 0.15 -6.93 -5.11
CA VAL A 24 1.59 -6.70 -4.86
C VAL A 24 1.99 -7.07 -3.42
N LEU A 25 1.09 -6.93 -2.44
CA LEU A 25 1.38 -7.34 -1.06
C LEU A 25 1.63 -8.85 -0.94
N ASN A 26 0.96 -9.68 -1.74
CA ASN A 26 1.19 -11.13 -1.71
C ASN A 26 2.55 -11.52 -2.28
N ILE A 27 3.15 -10.68 -3.12
CA ILE A 27 4.50 -10.87 -3.64
C ILE A 27 5.55 -10.41 -2.62
N ILE A 28 5.28 -9.31 -1.91
CA ILE A 28 6.25 -8.72 -0.97
C ILE A 28 6.28 -9.43 0.39
N LYS A 29 5.13 -9.95 0.86
CA LYS A 29 5.05 -10.70 2.12
C LYS A 29 6.07 -11.82 2.25
N PRO A 30 6.23 -12.75 1.30
CA PRO A 30 7.21 -13.82 1.42
C PRO A 30 8.65 -13.27 1.49
N GLU A 31 8.98 -12.23 0.73
CA GLU A 31 10.31 -11.59 0.80
C GLU A 31 10.58 -10.97 2.17
N VAL A 32 9.59 -10.30 2.76
CA VAL A 32 9.70 -9.74 4.13
C VAL A 32 9.83 -10.86 5.15
N THR A 33 9.08 -11.96 5.00
CA THR A 33 9.19 -13.13 5.88
C THR A 33 10.57 -13.78 5.78
N THR A 34 11.11 -13.94 4.57
CA THR A 34 12.47 -14.46 4.33
C THR A 34 13.53 -13.53 4.91
N ALA A 35 13.40 -12.22 4.70
CA ALA A 35 14.32 -11.21 5.25
C ALA A 35 14.34 -11.19 6.79
N ARG A 36 13.21 -11.48 7.44
CA ARG A 36 13.10 -11.63 8.90
C ARG A 36 13.59 -12.99 9.41
N GLY A 37 13.69 -13.97 8.54
CA GLY A 37 14.05 -15.35 8.84
C GLY A 37 15.50 -15.51 9.30
N VAL A 38 15.82 -16.72 9.73
CA VAL A 38 17.15 -17.13 10.18
C VAL A 38 18.24 -16.97 9.11
N ASP A 39 17.86 -17.04 7.83
CA ASP A 39 18.76 -16.86 6.68
C ASP A 39 19.02 -15.39 6.33
N GLY A 40 18.29 -14.46 6.96
CA GLY A 40 18.37 -13.02 6.75
C GLY A 40 18.85 -12.27 7.99
N LEU A 41 18.05 -11.30 8.45
CA LEU A 41 18.36 -10.49 9.65
C LEU A 41 18.15 -11.24 10.97
N ASN A 42 17.61 -12.47 10.94
CA ASN A 42 17.31 -13.30 12.10
C ASN A 42 16.58 -12.54 13.22
N CYS A 43 15.48 -11.88 12.85
CA CYS A 43 14.66 -11.10 13.77
C CYS A 43 13.88 -11.97 14.78
N ILE A 44 14.06 -13.29 14.75
CA ILE A 44 13.34 -14.28 15.57
C ILE A 44 13.96 -14.38 16.98
N ASN A 45 15.27 -14.20 17.10
CA ASN A 45 16.00 -14.33 18.37
C ASN A 45 16.40 -12.96 18.93
N ALA A 46 15.43 -12.19 19.45
CA ALA A 46 15.60 -10.81 19.91
C ALA A 46 16.65 -10.56 21.04
N THR A 47 17.19 -11.62 21.65
CA THR A 47 18.06 -11.58 22.83
C THR A 47 19.55 -11.42 22.54
N ASN A 48 20.05 -11.80 21.36
CA ASN A 48 21.48 -11.74 21.01
C ASN A 48 21.79 -10.79 19.82
N ILE A 49 20.86 -9.90 19.50
CA ILE A 49 20.95 -9.02 18.33
C ILE A 49 21.54 -7.67 18.75
N THR A 50 22.60 -7.21 18.07
CA THR A 50 23.16 -5.85 18.22
C THR A 50 22.10 -4.78 17.88
N ASP A 51 22.11 -3.64 18.56
CA ASP A 51 21.07 -2.60 18.45
C ASP A 51 20.83 -2.11 17.01
N GLY A 52 21.85 -2.09 16.16
CA GLY A 52 21.71 -1.76 14.73
C GLY A 52 20.84 -2.74 13.96
N THR A 53 20.93 -4.04 14.26
CA THR A 53 20.15 -5.08 13.60
C THR A 53 18.69 -5.09 14.10
N LYS A 54 18.43 -4.65 15.34
CA LYS A 54 17.07 -4.42 15.85
C LYS A 54 16.36 -3.30 15.09
N LEU A 55 17.07 -2.20 14.81
CA LEU A 55 16.53 -1.08 14.05
C LEU A 55 16.16 -1.49 12.61
N THR A 56 17.02 -2.29 11.97
CA THR A 56 16.73 -2.78 10.61
C THR A 56 15.60 -3.80 10.58
N CYS A 57 15.45 -4.65 11.61
CA CYS A 57 14.29 -5.54 11.74
C CYS A 57 12.98 -4.74 11.82
N LEU A 58 12.98 -3.64 12.57
CA LEU A 58 11.82 -2.74 12.66
C LEU A 58 11.52 -2.06 11.32
N ALA A 59 12.55 -1.59 10.60
CA ALA A 59 12.38 -0.98 9.28
C ALA A 59 11.79 -1.94 8.24
N VAL A 60 12.23 -3.21 8.28
CA VAL A 60 11.68 -4.27 7.41
C VAL A 60 10.22 -4.55 7.76
N ASP A 61 9.86 -4.61 9.05
CA ASP A 61 8.46 -4.80 9.47
C ASP A 61 7.57 -3.60 9.10
N LEU A 62 8.14 -2.39 9.09
CA LEU A 62 7.46 -1.16 8.71
C LEU A 62 7.20 -1.05 7.19
N THR A 63 7.87 -1.85 6.38
CA THR A 63 7.75 -1.79 4.92
C THR A 63 6.34 -2.17 4.45
N ILE A 64 5.74 -3.21 5.04
CA ILE A 64 4.37 -3.64 4.71
C ILE A 64 3.33 -2.55 5.04
N PRO A 65 3.24 -2.00 6.26
CA PRO A 65 2.25 -0.97 6.58
C PRO A 65 2.45 0.32 5.78
N ILE A 66 3.69 0.71 5.46
CA ILE A 66 3.96 1.87 4.58
C ILE A 66 3.37 1.67 3.19
N ILE A 67 3.56 0.48 2.59
CA ILE A 67 2.99 0.18 1.26
C ILE A 67 1.46 0.20 1.30
N VAL A 68 0.86 -0.37 2.35
CA VAL A 68 -0.60 -0.33 2.53
C VAL A 68 -1.13 1.10 2.63
N LEU A 69 -0.47 1.96 3.42
CA LEU A 69 -0.85 3.37 3.54
C LEU A 69 -0.68 4.13 2.22
N GLY A 70 0.41 3.87 1.49
CA GLY A 70 0.64 4.45 0.17
C GLY A 70 -0.45 4.07 -0.83
N LEU A 71 -0.90 2.82 -0.80
CA LEU A 71 -2.02 2.35 -1.59
C LEU A 71 -3.32 3.09 -1.23
N PHE A 72 -3.68 3.19 0.06
CA PHE A 72 -4.86 3.95 0.49
C PHE A 72 -4.80 5.43 0.09
N ALA A 73 -3.63 6.06 0.17
CA ALA A 73 -3.42 7.44 -0.29
C ALA A 73 -3.66 7.58 -1.81
N LEU A 74 -3.20 6.61 -2.61
CA LEU A 74 -3.46 6.59 -4.05
C LEU A 74 -4.96 6.39 -4.36
N PHE A 75 -5.65 5.48 -3.66
CA PHE A 75 -7.10 5.27 -3.85
C PHE A 75 -7.92 6.49 -3.53
N SER A 76 -7.73 7.02 -2.32
CA SER A 76 -8.43 8.21 -1.86
C SER A 76 -8.13 9.39 -2.79
N GLY A 77 -6.88 9.56 -3.23
CA GLY A 77 -6.49 10.59 -4.19
C GLY A 77 -7.23 10.49 -5.52
N VAL A 78 -7.32 9.29 -6.12
CA VAL A 78 -8.05 9.08 -7.39
C VAL A 78 -9.55 9.33 -7.23
N VAL A 79 -10.16 8.85 -6.13
CA VAL A 79 -11.59 9.06 -5.85
C VAL A 79 -11.89 10.55 -5.64
N ILE A 80 -11.09 11.23 -4.83
CA ILE A 80 -11.24 12.67 -4.54
C ILE A 80 -11.01 13.50 -5.81
N ALA A 81 -9.98 13.21 -6.60
CA ALA A 81 -9.71 13.92 -7.86
C ALA A 81 -10.88 13.82 -8.85
N ARG A 82 -11.57 12.67 -8.89
CA ARG A 82 -12.76 12.48 -9.72
C ARG A 82 -13.98 13.21 -9.16
N LEU A 83 -14.17 13.21 -7.83
CA LEU A 83 -15.26 13.95 -7.18
C LEU A 83 -15.09 15.48 -7.33
N ILE A 84 -13.89 16.00 -7.14
CA ILE A 84 -13.58 17.44 -7.29
C ILE A 84 -13.64 17.86 -8.77
N GLY A 85 -13.10 17.04 -9.70
CA GLY A 85 -13.17 17.31 -11.14
C GLY A 85 -14.60 17.37 -11.70
N LEU A 86 -15.57 16.72 -11.04
CA LEU A 86 -17.00 16.81 -11.35
C LEU A 86 -17.67 18.08 -10.79
N GLY A 87 -17.15 18.63 -9.69
CA GLY A 87 -17.64 19.88 -9.09
C GLY A 87 -17.24 21.13 -9.88
N VAL A 88 -16.00 21.17 -10.38
CA VAL A 88 -15.47 22.33 -11.14
C VAL A 88 -16.07 22.43 -12.55
N ARG A 89 -16.45 21.32 -13.19
CA ARG A 89 -17.09 21.33 -14.52
C ARG A 89 -18.56 21.76 -14.52
N ARG A 90 -19.14 22.11 -13.36
CA ARG A 90 -20.55 22.56 -13.24
C ARG A 90 -20.71 24.04 -12.87
N ILE A 91 -19.61 24.78 -12.68
CA ILE A 91 -19.57 26.24 -12.56
C ILE A 91 -19.05 26.79 -13.90
#